data_AF-Q5V365-F1
#
_entry.id   AF-Q5V365-F1
#
_cell.length_a   1.000
_cell.length_b   1.000
_cell.length_c   1.000
_cell.angle_alpha   90.00
_cell.angle_beta   90.00
_cell.angle_gamma   90.00
#
_symmetry.space_group_name_H-M   'P 1'
#
loop_
_entity.id
_entity.type
_entity.pdbx_description
1 polymer ?
#
loop_
_entity_poly.entity_id
_entity_poly.type
_entity_poly.pdbx_seq_one_letter_code
_entity_poly.pdbx_strand_id
1 'polypeptide(L)'
;MILSGAIVITGLVLGVTATQLWDLRLSGVIVVPLFALYTLYDVSSLPVLVVSVAAAYWCLTVVSERTLLYGRRLLYTAILFGAVIPCIAVAVLASFGYYTSSIEVYAIGSILPGVAAYNLHRLEFERLVDDLVATGAAYIGLLILGSALVSETTLALLGTDATLLFSPASDVAQFRNVAVAGGNFGMMHGPAVGLSVLFLGLLVSLFVETVWNVRLYGIIALPLLALFVVAKPSVFLLYAAFLLATYAIIQFIHRRTLVYGRVLVSMAAVTAVLLSVPAEMLTALPGNYLLFTALIGGIGAYNVHRLSVTELRQSTRLSAAIFAVFVLLVSALTAPPPVPGGMGWIALVTVVALVPGGLTAARLEQQRRLDKRWRPVRRDSV
;
A
#
# COMPACT_ATOMS: atom_id res chain seq x y z
N MET A 1 -17.69 -3.37 1.18
CA MET A 1 -16.45 -2.95 0.46
C MET A 1 -16.76 -2.41 -0.92
N ILE A 2 -17.82 -2.90 -1.57
CA ILE A 2 -18.35 -2.45 -2.87
C ILE A 2 -18.23 -0.93 -3.13
N LEU A 3 -18.77 -0.08 -2.25
CA LEU A 3 -18.80 1.37 -2.47
C LEU A 3 -17.39 2.01 -2.47
N SER A 4 -16.56 1.68 -1.47
CA SER A 4 -15.16 2.09 -1.43
C SER A 4 -14.38 1.54 -2.63
N GLY A 5 -14.64 0.30 -3.03
CA GLY A 5 -14.07 -0.33 -4.22
C GLY A 5 -14.47 0.41 -5.50
N ALA A 6 -15.72 0.86 -5.63
CA ALA A 6 -16.20 1.62 -6.77
C ALA A 6 -15.50 2.98 -6.90
N ILE A 7 -15.30 3.70 -5.79
CA ILE A 7 -14.53 4.95 -5.76
C ILE A 7 -13.08 4.68 -6.18
N VAL A 8 -12.47 3.63 -5.63
CA VAL A 8 -11.09 3.26 -5.95
C VAL A 8 -10.95 2.85 -7.42
N ILE A 9 -11.83 2.02 -7.94
CA ILE A 9 -11.85 1.62 -9.35
C ILE A 9 -12.03 2.84 -10.25
N THR A 10 -12.98 3.73 -9.93
CA THR A 10 -13.23 4.95 -10.70
C THR A 10 -11.97 5.81 -10.76
N GLY A 11 -11.31 6.05 -9.63
CA GLY A 11 -10.06 6.81 -9.58
C GLY A 11 -8.92 6.14 -10.34
N LEU A 12 -8.79 4.81 -10.26
CA LEU A 12 -7.78 4.07 -11.03
C LEU A 12 -8.05 4.11 -12.55
N VAL A 13 -9.31 4.03 -12.98
CA VAL A 13 -9.71 4.15 -14.39
C VAL A 13 -9.50 5.57 -14.90
N LEU A 14 -9.82 6.60 -14.12
CA LEU A 14 -9.44 7.98 -14.40
C LEU A 14 -7.92 8.11 -14.54
N GLY A 15 -7.17 7.44 -13.66
CA GLY A 15 -5.73 7.25 -13.75
C GLY A 15 -5.25 6.74 -15.11
N VAL A 16 -5.82 5.60 -15.53
CA VAL A 16 -5.51 4.95 -16.81
C VAL A 16 -5.85 5.84 -18.00
N THR A 17 -7.05 6.39 -18.02
CA THR A 17 -7.53 7.23 -19.13
C THR A 17 -6.69 8.49 -19.26
N ALA A 18 -6.38 9.16 -18.15
CA ALA A 18 -5.54 10.35 -18.21
C ALA A 18 -4.09 10.07 -18.63
N THR A 19 -3.55 8.93 -18.19
CA THR A 19 -2.21 8.51 -18.64
C THR A 19 -2.19 8.18 -20.13
N GLN A 20 -3.24 7.54 -20.66
CA GLN A 20 -3.30 7.10 -22.06
C GLN A 20 -3.64 8.23 -23.03
N LEU A 21 -4.54 9.14 -22.64
CA LEU A 21 -5.06 10.19 -23.52
C LEU A 21 -4.25 11.49 -23.45
N TRP A 22 -3.71 11.82 -22.27
CA TRP A 22 -3.07 13.12 -22.03
C TRP A 22 -1.64 13.01 -21.48
N ASP A 23 -1.08 11.80 -21.35
CA ASP A 23 0.25 11.55 -20.76
C ASP A 23 0.43 12.16 -19.35
N LEU A 24 -0.68 12.26 -18.62
CA LEU A 24 -0.72 12.74 -17.24
C LEU A 24 -0.40 11.61 -16.26
N ARG A 25 0.27 11.94 -15.15
CA ARG A 25 0.74 10.98 -14.14
C ARG A 25 -0.15 10.93 -12.90
N LEU A 26 -1.00 11.94 -12.71
CA LEU A 26 -1.97 12.11 -11.62
C LEU A 26 -1.38 11.83 -10.24
N SER A 27 -0.18 12.39 -9.96
CA SER A 27 0.56 12.19 -8.69
C SER A 27 0.75 10.71 -8.24
N GLY A 28 0.53 9.74 -9.15
CA GLY A 28 0.49 8.31 -8.84
C GLY A 28 -0.92 7.75 -8.79
N VAL A 29 -1.16 6.72 -9.60
CA VAL A 29 -2.51 6.19 -9.90
C VAL A 29 -3.30 5.74 -8.66
N ILE A 30 -2.62 5.35 -7.58
CA ILE A 30 -3.26 4.87 -6.34
C ILE A 30 -3.49 6.00 -5.32
N VAL A 31 -2.75 7.11 -5.43
CA VAL A 31 -2.78 8.19 -4.43
C VAL A 31 -4.14 8.88 -4.44
N VAL A 32 -4.59 9.34 -5.60
CA VAL A 32 -5.84 10.11 -5.76
C VAL A 32 -7.07 9.35 -5.22
N PRO A 33 -7.36 8.10 -5.63
CA PRO A 33 -8.51 7.38 -5.11
C PRO A 33 -8.44 7.11 -3.60
N LEU A 34 -7.26 6.81 -3.06
CA LEU A 34 -7.13 6.56 -1.63
C LEU A 34 -7.19 7.84 -0.81
N PHE A 35 -6.66 8.96 -1.29
CA PHE A 35 -6.84 10.27 -0.66
C PHE A 35 -8.32 10.63 -0.60
N ALA A 36 -9.06 10.46 -1.70
CA ALA A 36 -10.50 10.72 -1.71
C ALA A 36 -11.23 9.82 -0.69
N LEU A 37 -10.88 8.52 -0.66
CA LEU A 37 -11.46 7.58 0.30
C LEU A 37 -11.17 7.98 1.75
N TYR A 38 -9.93 8.39 2.07
CA TYR A 38 -9.56 8.82 3.41
C TYR A 38 -10.24 10.13 3.82
N THR A 39 -10.38 11.10 2.91
CA THR A 39 -11.07 12.34 3.22
C THR A 39 -12.58 12.17 3.39
N LEU A 40 -13.21 11.27 2.61
CA LEU A 40 -14.62 10.91 2.83
C LEU A 40 -14.83 10.21 4.17
N TYR A 41 -13.85 9.42 4.60
CA TYR A 41 -13.89 8.76 5.90
C TYR A 41 -13.65 9.75 7.04
N ASP A 42 -12.60 10.57 6.96
CA ASP A 42 -12.22 11.55 7.97
C ASP A 42 -11.74 12.82 7.26
N VAL A 43 -12.53 13.88 7.30
CA VAL A 43 -12.25 15.15 6.61
C VAL A 43 -11.01 15.82 7.19
N SER A 44 -10.71 15.60 8.48
CA SER A 44 -9.51 16.14 9.12
C SER A 44 -8.21 15.58 8.50
N SER A 45 -8.30 14.46 7.78
CA SER A 45 -7.15 13.88 7.07
C SER A 45 -6.63 14.77 5.95
N LEU A 46 -7.46 15.60 5.31
CA LEU A 46 -7.04 16.39 4.14
C LEU A 46 -5.91 17.37 4.48
N PRO A 47 -6.02 18.23 5.52
CA PRO A 47 -4.92 19.12 5.90
C PRO A 47 -3.62 18.36 6.20
N VAL A 48 -3.71 17.24 6.92
CA VAL A 48 -2.55 16.42 7.26
C VAL A 48 -1.91 15.83 6.02
N LEU A 49 -2.70 15.31 5.08
CA LEU A 49 -2.21 14.74 3.83
C LEU A 49 -1.52 15.81 2.97
N VAL A 50 -2.14 16.98 2.78
CA VAL A 50 -1.58 18.08 1.97
C VAL A 50 -0.27 18.60 2.55
N VAL A 51 -0.23 18.87 3.86
CA VAL A 51 0.99 19.33 4.54
C VAL A 51 2.07 18.25 4.48
N SER A 52 1.71 16.99 4.63
CA SER A 52 2.65 15.87 4.54
C SER A 52 3.23 15.69 3.14
N VAL A 53 2.44 15.89 2.09
CA VAL A 53 2.93 15.89 0.69
C VAL A 53 3.93 17.02 0.48
N ALA A 54 3.59 18.23 0.92
CA ALA A 54 4.46 19.40 0.77
C ALA A 54 5.79 19.22 1.53
N ALA A 55 5.73 18.77 2.78
CA ALA A 55 6.91 18.51 3.59
C ALA A 55 7.76 17.36 3.02
N ALA A 56 7.14 16.26 2.55
CA ALA A 56 7.86 15.17 1.90
C ALA A 56 8.53 15.63 0.59
N TYR A 57 7.86 16.47 -0.20
CA TYR A 57 8.43 17.05 -1.43
C TYR A 57 9.66 17.91 -1.13
N TRP A 58 9.57 18.76 -0.10
CA TRP A 58 10.70 19.58 0.34
C TRP A 58 11.87 18.72 0.82
N CYS A 59 11.62 17.73 1.68
CA CYS A 59 12.65 16.79 2.14
C CYS A 59 13.31 16.03 0.99
N LEU A 60 12.54 15.63 -0.04
CA LEU A 60 13.08 14.97 -1.23
C LEU A 60 13.97 15.90 -2.05
N THR A 61 13.60 17.16 -2.16
CA THR A 61 14.41 18.17 -2.86
C THR A 61 15.78 18.28 -2.18
N VAL A 62 15.79 18.49 -0.86
CA VAL A 62 17.03 18.57 -0.06
C VAL A 62 17.87 17.30 -0.17
N VAL A 63 17.25 16.11 -0.10
CA VAL A 63 17.97 14.83 -0.23
C VAL A 63 18.57 14.68 -1.63
N SER A 64 17.80 14.97 -2.68
CA SER A 64 18.25 14.80 -4.06
C SER A 64 19.45 15.71 -4.39
N GLU A 65 19.42 16.95 -3.91
CA GLU A 65 20.50 17.93 -4.07
C GLU A 65 21.75 17.55 -3.28
N ARG A 66 21.60 16.93 -2.10
CA ARG A 66 22.74 16.68 -1.19
C ARG A 66 23.33 15.27 -1.25
N THR A 67 22.61 14.27 -1.76
CA THR A 67 23.02 12.86 -1.60
C THR A 67 23.16 12.07 -2.91
N LEU A 68 22.96 12.72 -4.07
CA LEU A 68 22.97 12.07 -5.39
C LEU A 68 22.09 10.80 -5.46
N LEU A 69 21.05 10.73 -4.62
CA LEU A 69 20.10 9.62 -4.61
C LEU A 69 19.06 9.85 -5.71
N TYR A 70 19.05 8.96 -6.70
CA TYR A 70 18.15 9.06 -7.85
C TYR A 70 17.33 7.78 -8.08
N GLY A 71 16.28 7.95 -8.89
CA GLY A 71 15.42 6.88 -9.33
C GLY A 71 14.77 6.14 -8.17
N ARG A 72 15.05 4.85 -8.06
CA ARG A 72 14.35 3.99 -7.12
C ARG A 72 14.74 4.21 -5.66
N ARG A 73 16.01 4.51 -5.36
CA ARG A 73 16.42 4.87 -4.00
C ARG A 73 15.68 6.11 -3.49
N LEU A 74 15.48 7.09 -4.36
CA LEU A 74 14.68 8.29 -4.06
C LEU A 74 13.21 7.94 -3.78
N LEU A 75 12.62 6.97 -4.48
CA LEU A 75 11.27 6.47 -4.18
C LEU A 75 11.18 5.85 -2.78
N TYR A 76 12.16 5.06 -2.35
CA TYR A 76 12.15 4.49 -0.99
C TYR A 76 12.31 5.57 0.07
N THR A 77 13.18 6.56 -0.15
CA THR A 77 13.31 7.70 0.75
C THR A 77 12.01 8.51 0.81
N ALA A 78 11.33 8.68 -0.32
CA ALA A 78 10.03 9.33 -0.37
C ALA A 78 8.98 8.58 0.44
N ILE A 79 8.93 7.25 0.29
CA ILE A 79 8.05 6.38 1.05
C ILE A 79 8.38 6.44 2.55
N LEU A 80 9.66 6.55 2.93
CA LEU A 80 10.08 6.77 4.32
C LEU A 80 9.54 8.10 4.87
N PHE A 81 9.73 9.20 4.13
CA PHE A 81 9.18 10.50 4.53
C PHE A 81 7.65 10.49 4.57
N GLY A 82 7.03 9.82 3.60
CA GLY A 82 5.61 9.53 3.62
C GLY A 82 5.20 8.83 4.91
N ALA A 83 5.84 7.74 5.31
CA ALA A 83 5.47 7.05 6.54
C ALA A 83 5.66 7.91 7.81
N VAL A 84 6.74 8.69 7.88
CA VAL A 84 7.14 9.40 9.11
C VAL A 84 6.39 10.72 9.30
N ILE A 85 6.28 11.55 8.25
CA ILE A 85 5.78 12.93 8.37
C ILE A 85 4.32 13.02 8.85
N PRO A 86 3.35 12.28 8.28
CA PRO A 86 1.96 12.26 8.74
C PRO A 86 1.86 11.76 10.18
N CYS A 87 2.68 10.79 10.59
CA CYS A 87 2.69 10.29 11.97
C CYS A 87 3.14 11.39 12.94
N ILE A 88 4.18 12.14 12.58
CA ILE A 88 4.63 13.29 13.37
C ILE A 88 3.54 14.37 13.39
N ALA A 89 2.95 14.69 12.23
CA ALA A 89 1.91 15.71 12.12
C ALA A 89 0.69 15.37 13.00
N VAL A 90 0.22 14.12 12.97
CA VAL A 90 -0.89 13.66 13.81
C VAL A 90 -0.50 13.68 15.29
N ALA A 91 0.70 13.22 15.66
CA ALA A 91 1.17 13.24 17.05
C ALA A 91 1.25 14.67 17.62
N VAL A 92 1.71 15.62 16.80
CA VAL A 92 1.75 17.04 17.15
C VAL A 92 0.34 17.61 17.28
N LEU A 93 -0.55 17.37 16.33
CA LEU A 93 -1.92 17.89 16.40
C LEU A 93 -2.72 17.28 17.56
N ALA A 94 -2.48 16.01 17.88
CA ALA A 94 -3.07 15.32 19.02
C ALA A 94 -2.61 15.92 20.35
N SER A 95 -1.35 16.36 20.48
CA SER A 95 -0.86 16.99 21.72
C SER A 95 -1.53 18.34 22.00
N PHE A 96 -2.05 19.00 20.97
CA PHE A 96 -2.85 20.23 21.08
C PHE A 96 -4.36 19.98 21.21
N GLY A 97 -4.81 18.71 21.25
CA GLY A 97 -6.24 18.38 21.39
C GLY A 97 -7.07 18.55 20.11
N TYR A 98 -6.45 18.77 18.95
CA TYR A 98 -7.14 18.95 17.67
C TYR A 98 -7.50 17.62 16.98
N TYR A 99 -7.12 16.47 17.55
CA TYR A 99 -7.32 15.16 16.93
C TYR A 99 -7.96 14.17 17.89
N THR A 100 -9.17 13.72 17.56
CA THR A 100 -9.93 12.71 18.30
C THR A 100 -10.02 11.36 17.59
N SER A 101 -9.64 11.31 16.30
CA SER A 101 -9.71 10.10 15.47
C SER A 101 -8.53 9.16 15.71
N SER A 102 -8.79 7.86 15.66
CA SER A 102 -7.77 6.82 15.85
C SER A 102 -6.66 6.91 14.80
N ILE A 103 -5.41 7.02 15.26
CA ILE A 103 -4.14 7.03 14.50
C ILE A 103 -4.04 5.88 13.45
N GLU A 104 -4.86 4.84 13.60
CA GLU A 104 -4.86 3.62 12.79
C GLU A 104 -5.25 3.83 11.33
N VAL A 105 -6.18 4.77 11.05
CA VAL A 105 -6.58 5.12 9.68
C VAL A 105 -5.41 5.78 8.94
N TYR A 106 -4.62 6.57 9.67
CA TYR A 106 -3.43 7.26 9.17
C TYR A 106 -2.25 6.30 8.94
N ALA A 107 -2.18 5.17 9.64
CA ALA A 107 -1.07 4.23 9.51
C ALA A 107 -0.97 3.60 8.11
N ILE A 108 -2.11 3.20 7.50
CA ILE A 108 -2.12 2.63 6.15
C ILE A 108 -1.99 3.74 5.08
N GLY A 109 -2.56 4.91 5.34
CA GLY A 109 -2.49 6.08 4.44
C GLY A 109 -1.14 6.82 4.47
N SER A 110 -0.31 6.58 5.49
CA SER A 110 0.92 7.33 5.74
C SER A 110 1.90 7.29 4.56
N ILE A 111 2.01 6.19 3.82
CA ILE A 111 2.96 6.13 2.70
C ILE A 111 2.56 7.02 1.51
N LEU A 112 1.26 7.26 1.34
CA LEU A 112 0.72 7.90 0.14
C LEU A 112 1.23 9.33 -0.06
N PRO A 113 1.31 10.20 0.97
CA PRO A 113 1.99 11.50 0.86
C PRO A 113 3.39 11.43 0.27
N GLY A 114 4.18 10.44 0.66
CA GLY A 114 5.52 10.22 0.12
C GLY A 114 5.52 9.83 -1.35
N VAL A 115 4.62 8.91 -1.74
CA VAL A 115 4.46 8.51 -3.15
C VAL A 115 3.99 9.68 -4.01
N ALA A 116 3.06 10.49 -3.51
CA ALA A 116 2.58 11.69 -4.17
C ALA A 116 3.71 12.71 -4.38
N ALA A 117 4.46 13.01 -3.32
CA ALA A 117 5.61 13.89 -3.35
C ALA A 117 6.67 13.43 -4.36
N TYR A 118 6.98 12.13 -4.38
CA TYR A 118 7.92 11.56 -5.36
C TYR A 118 7.42 11.71 -6.80
N ASN A 119 6.13 11.50 -7.05
CA ASN A 119 5.58 11.64 -8.39
C ASN A 119 5.60 13.09 -8.87
N LEU A 120 5.24 14.04 -8.00
CA LEU A 120 5.34 15.47 -8.27
C LEU A 120 6.79 15.90 -8.52
N HIS A 121 7.74 15.41 -7.72
CA HIS A 121 9.17 15.72 -7.87
C HIS A 121 9.77 15.20 -9.18
N ARG A 122 9.11 14.26 -9.86
CA ARG A 122 9.56 13.72 -11.16
C ARG A 122 8.89 14.35 -12.37
N LEU A 123 8.02 15.34 -12.16
CA LEU A 123 7.41 16.11 -13.24
C LEU A 123 8.35 17.25 -13.65
N GLU A 124 8.36 17.53 -14.95
CA GLU A 124 8.92 18.77 -15.47
C GLU A 124 7.99 19.93 -15.08
N PHE A 125 8.58 21.10 -14.83
CA PHE A 125 7.83 22.27 -14.34
C PHE A 125 6.67 22.64 -15.27
N GLU A 126 6.86 22.49 -16.58
CA GLU A 126 5.87 22.75 -17.63
C GLU A 126 4.61 21.89 -17.49
N ARG A 127 4.75 20.63 -17.06
CA ARG A 127 3.63 19.70 -16.88
C ARG A 127 3.09 19.65 -15.46
N LEU A 128 3.74 20.33 -14.53
CA LEU A 128 3.41 20.26 -13.12
C LEU A 128 2.03 20.86 -12.84
N VAL A 129 1.72 21.99 -13.47
CA VAL A 129 0.43 22.67 -13.30
C VAL A 129 -0.70 21.81 -13.86
N ASP A 130 -0.54 21.29 -15.08
CA ASP A 130 -1.56 20.45 -15.72
C ASP A 130 -1.83 19.18 -14.92
N ASP A 131 -0.77 18.51 -14.44
CA ASP A 131 -0.93 17.30 -13.61
C ASP A 131 -1.56 17.63 -12.26
N LEU A 132 -1.23 18.77 -11.65
CA LEU A 132 -1.80 19.20 -10.37
C LEU A 132 -3.29 19.56 -10.51
N VAL A 133 -3.66 20.29 -11.56
CA VAL A 133 -5.05 20.63 -11.87
C VAL A 133 -5.86 19.36 -12.16
N ALA A 134 -5.33 18.46 -12.98
CA ALA A 134 -6.00 17.19 -13.27
C ALA A 134 -6.12 16.29 -12.02
N THR A 135 -5.07 16.26 -11.19
CA THR A 135 -5.09 15.56 -9.89
C THR A 135 -6.15 16.14 -8.98
N GLY A 136 -6.22 17.47 -8.85
CA GLY A 136 -7.22 18.17 -8.05
C GLY A 136 -8.64 17.97 -8.57
N ALA A 137 -8.85 18.05 -9.89
CA ALA A 137 -10.15 17.82 -10.51
C ALA A 137 -10.62 16.37 -10.33
N ALA A 138 -9.74 15.38 -10.52
CA ALA A 138 -10.05 13.97 -10.28
C ALA A 138 -10.36 13.72 -8.80
N TYR A 139 -9.57 14.31 -7.90
CA TYR A 139 -9.80 14.21 -6.45
C TYR A 139 -11.16 14.79 -6.05
N ILE A 140 -11.47 16.04 -6.44
CA ILE A 140 -12.76 16.69 -6.17
C ILE A 140 -13.92 15.89 -6.79
N GLY A 141 -13.76 15.41 -8.02
CA GLY A 141 -14.75 14.57 -8.68
C GLY A 141 -15.05 13.29 -7.91
N LEU A 142 -14.02 12.62 -7.36
CA LEU A 142 -14.19 11.44 -6.52
C LEU A 142 -14.82 11.76 -5.16
N LEU A 143 -14.54 12.94 -4.57
CA LEU A 143 -15.23 13.38 -3.35
C LEU A 143 -16.72 13.61 -3.59
N ILE A 144 -17.07 14.31 -4.69
CA ILE A 144 -18.46 14.57 -5.07
C ILE A 144 -19.17 13.24 -5.33
N LEU A 145 -18.57 12.37 -6.14
CA LEU A 145 -19.10 11.04 -6.46
C LEU A 145 -19.26 10.20 -5.19
N GLY A 146 -18.24 10.11 -4.34
CA GLY A 146 -18.32 9.35 -3.10
C GLY A 146 -19.37 9.87 -2.14
N SER A 147 -19.46 11.21 -1.97
CA SER A 147 -20.51 11.84 -1.15
C SER A 147 -21.92 11.63 -1.68
N ALA A 148 -22.09 11.62 -3.01
CA ALA A 148 -23.37 11.33 -3.65
C ALA A 148 -23.76 9.85 -3.52
N LEU A 149 -22.78 8.95 -3.60
CA LEU A 149 -22.96 7.51 -3.42
C LEU A 149 -23.25 7.13 -1.97
N VAL A 150 -22.83 7.92 -0.97
CA VAL A 150 -23.25 7.70 0.42
C VAL A 150 -24.65 8.27 0.64
N SER A 151 -25.67 7.43 0.44
CA SER A 151 -27.09 7.82 0.55
C SER A 151 -27.95 6.71 1.17
N GLU A 152 -29.17 7.06 1.59
CA GLU A 152 -30.17 6.08 2.04
C GLU A 152 -30.51 5.06 0.95
N THR A 153 -30.62 5.50 -0.31
CA THR A 153 -30.94 4.61 -1.44
C THR A 153 -29.88 3.54 -1.66
N THR A 154 -28.60 3.91 -1.59
CA THR A 154 -27.49 2.96 -1.70
C THR A 154 -27.41 2.03 -0.51
N LEU A 155 -27.74 2.51 0.69
CA LEU A 155 -27.79 1.67 1.89
C LEU A 155 -28.92 0.62 1.79
N ALA A 156 -30.08 1.03 1.27
CA ALA A 156 -31.20 0.10 1.03
C ALA A 156 -30.88 -0.96 -0.03
N LEU A 157 -30.07 -0.62 -1.04
CA LEU A 157 -29.66 -1.53 -2.11
C LEU A 157 -28.55 -2.51 -1.70
N LEU A 158 -27.55 -2.02 -0.96
CA LEU A 158 -26.34 -2.79 -0.63
C LEU A 158 -26.43 -3.46 0.76
N GLY A 159 -27.39 -3.07 1.59
CA GLY A 159 -27.51 -3.54 2.96
C GLY A 159 -26.39 -3.05 3.88
N THR A 160 -26.30 -3.64 5.06
CA THR A 160 -25.34 -3.26 6.13
C THR A 160 -23.90 -3.69 5.85
N ASP A 161 -23.64 -4.40 4.76
CA ASP A 161 -22.31 -4.93 4.40
C ASP A 161 -21.39 -3.87 3.75
N ALA A 162 -21.90 -2.66 3.50
CA ALA A 162 -21.14 -1.50 3.02
C ALA A 162 -20.30 -0.82 4.13
N THR A 163 -19.43 -1.59 4.78
CA THR A 163 -18.99 -1.29 6.15
C THR A 163 -18.03 -0.10 6.37
N LEU A 164 -17.26 0.37 5.36
CA LEU A 164 -16.27 1.43 5.62
C LEU A 164 -16.88 2.85 5.61
N LEU A 165 -17.58 3.22 4.53
CA LEU A 165 -18.10 4.58 4.34
C LEU A 165 -19.51 4.80 4.94
N PHE A 166 -20.15 3.74 5.45
CA PHE A 166 -21.36 3.85 6.29
C PHE A 166 -21.03 3.65 7.78
N SER A 167 -19.75 3.60 8.15
CA SER A 167 -19.31 3.47 9.53
C SER A 167 -19.72 4.69 10.37
N PRO A 168 -20.02 4.54 11.67
CA PRO A 168 -20.22 5.67 12.57
C PRO A 168 -18.98 6.55 12.69
N ALA A 169 -17.80 6.02 12.40
CA ALA A 169 -16.56 6.79 12.37
C ALA A 169 -16.32 7.52 11.04
N SER A 170 -17.22 7.39 10.06
CA SER A 170 -17.10 8.06 8.75
C SER A 170 -17.82 9.40 8.77
N ASP A 171 -17.10 10.49 8.54
CA ASP A 171 -17.64 11.86 8.52
C ASP A 171 -18.72 12.03 7.46
N VAL A 172 -18.54 11.46 6.26
CA VAL A 172 -19.57 11.53 5.22
C VAL A 172 -20.86 10.81 5.62
N ALA A 173 -20.77 9.70 6.36
CA ALA A 173 -21.95 8.97 6.85
C ALA A 173 -22.69 9.76 7.92
N GLN A 174 -21.95 10.39 8.84
CA GLN A 174 -22.50 11.28 9.86
C GLN A 174 -23.17 12.50 9.22
N PHE A 175 -22.48 13.16 8.28
CA PHE A 175 -23.00 14.32 7.56
C PHE A 175 -24.29 14.00 6.80
N ARG A 176 -24.40 12.80 6.24
CA ARG A 176 -25.59 12.31 5.52
C ARG A 176 -26.64 11.67 6.43
N ASN A 177 -26.40 11.53 7.73
CA ASN A 177 -27.25 10.83 8.70
C ASN A 177 -27.59 9.37 8.30
N VAL A 178 -26.64 8.65 7.70
CA VAL A 178 -26.82 7.25 7.23
C VAL A 178 -25.85 6.27 7.91
N ALA A 179 -25.26 6.65 9.03
CA ALA A 179 -24.31 5.81 9.75
C ALA A 179 -24.97 4.54 10.34
N VAL A 180 -24.32 3.39 10.14
CA VAL A 180 -24.79 2.08 10.61
C VAL A 180 -23.82 1.51 11.65
N ALA A 181 -24.35 1.07 12.79
CA ALA A 181 -23.55 0.45 13.85
C ALA A 181 -22.89 -0.87 13.36
N GLY A 182 -21.59 -1.03 13.60
CA GLY A 182 -20.85 -2.26 13.29
C GLY A 182 -19.72 -2.13 12.24
N GLY A 183 -19.50 -0.94 11.68
CA GLY A 183 -18.48 -0.69 10.64
C GLY A 183 -17.16 -0.06 11.11
N ASN A 184 -16.84 -0.05 12.40
CA ASN A 184 -15.65 0.68 12.88
C ASN A 184 -14.34 0.07 12.32
N PHE A 185 -13.54 0.92 11.68
CA PHE A 185 -12.19 0.59 11.27
C PHE A 185 -11.29 0.62 12.50
N GLY A 186 -10.87 -0.55 12.96
CA GLY A 186 -9.86 -0.69 14.00
C GLY A 186 -8.82 -1.74 13.60
N MET A 187 -7.54 -1.39 13.62
CA MET A 187 -6.49 -2.40 13.66
C MET A 187 -6.61 -3.11 15.01
N MET A 188 -6.95 -4.41 14.98
CA MET A 188 -7.11 -5.22 16.20
C MET A 188 -5.88 -5.20 17.12
N HIS A 189 -4.73 -4.77 16.60
CA HIS A 189 -3.42 -4.76 17.26
C HIS A 189 -3.04 -3.42 17.90
N GLY A 190 -3.87 -2.39 17.76
CA GLY A 190 -3.61 -1.03 18.24
C GLY A 190 -2.69 -0.21 17.32
N PRO A 191 -2.71 1.15 17.45
CA PRO A 191 -2.01 2.02 16.50
C PRO A 191 -0.48 1.92 16.60
N ALA A 192 0.05 1.76 17.81
CA ALA A 192 1.49 1.71 18.06
C ALA A 192 2.14 0.47 17.40
N VAL A 193 1.50 -0.70 17.50
CA VAL A 193 1.99 -1.94 16.87
C VAL A 193 1.92 -1.83 15.35
N GLY A 194 0.78 -1.37 14.81
CA GLY A 194 0.60 -1.18 13.38
C GLY A 194 1.67 -0.26 12.78
N LEU A 195 1.86 0.93 13.37
CA LEU A 195 2.88 1.89 12.92
C LEU A 195 4.29 1.33 13.01
N SER A 196 4.66 0.71 14.13
CA SER A 196 6.00 0.17 14.35
C SER A 196 6.33 -0.93 13.34
N VAL A 197 5.37 -1.81 13.06
CA VAL A 197 5.53 -2.92 12.10
C VAL A 197 5.65 -2.40 10.67
N LEU A 198 4.83 -1.41 10.29
CA LEU A 198 4.92 -0.80 8.96
C LEU A 198 6.24 -0.05 8.76
N PHE A 199 6.68 0.70 9.77
CA PHE A 199 7.96 1.41 9.75
C PHE A 199 9.15 0.44 9.66
N LEU A 200 9.15 -0.63 10.48
CA LEU A 200 10.18 -1.66 10.44
C LEU A 200 10.17 -2.41 9.10
N GLY A 201 9.00 -2.68 8.53
CA GLY A 201 8.82 -3.22 7.18
C GLY A 201 9.47 -2.38 6.10
N LEU A 202 9.31 -1.07 6.18
CA LEU A 202 9.93 -0.13 5.26
C LEU A 202 11.46 -0.16 5.38
N LEU A 203 12.00 -0.14 6.60
CA LEU A 203 13.44 -0.25 6.83
C LEU A 203 14.02 -1.57 6.32
N VAL A 204 13.33 -2.69 6.56
CA VAL A 204 13.73 -4.01 6.05
C VAL A 204 13.70 -4.02 4.52
N SER A 205 12.66 -3.46 3.90
CA SER A 205 12.59 -3.38 2.43
C SER A 205 13.71 -2.52 1.85
N LEU A 206 14.05 -1.40 2.49
CA LEU A 206 15.17 -0.55 2.08
C LEU A 206 16.50 -1.28 2.26
N PHE A 207 16.69 -2.00 3.36
CA PHE A 207 17.89 -2.79 3.60
C PHE A 207 18.07 -3.87 2.53
N VAL A 208 17.03 -4.68 2.27
CA VAL A 208 17.09 -5.76 1.28
C VAL A 208 17.43 -5.22 -0.11
N GLU A 209 16.85 -4.09 -0.49
CA GLU A 209 17.16 -3.50 -1.79
C GLU A 209 18.58 -2.90 -1.82
N THR A 210 18.97 -2.13 -0.82
CA THR A 210 20.29 -1.47 -0.81
C THR A 210 21.45 -2.45 -0.65
N VAL A 211 21.24 -3.54 0.09
CA VAL A 211 22.28 -4.51 0.45
C VAL A 211 22.33 -5.69 -0.50
N TRP A 212 21.18 -6.22 -0.89
CA TRP A 212 21.10 -7.42 -1.75
C TRP A 212 20.58 -7.13 -3.16
N ASN A 213 20.14 -5.89 -3.46
CA ASN A 213 19.58 -5.51 -4.77
C ASN A 213 18.39 -6.38 -5.21
N VAL A 214 17.66 -6.94 -4.26
CA VAL A 214 16.47 -7.76 -4.52
C VAL A 214 15.21 -6.92 -4.37
N ARG A 215 14.31 -7.02 -5.34
CA ARG A 215 12.98 -6.40 -5.27
C ARG A 215 12.02 -7.33 -4.57
N LEU A 216 11.39 -6.87 -3.50
CA LEU A 216 10.32 -7.61 -2.81
C LEU A 216 8.97 -7.39 -3.52
N TYR A 217 7.97 -8.21 -3.22
CA TYR A 217 6.64 -8.15 -3.83
C TYR A 217 5.87 -6.84 -3.54
N GLY A 218 6.35 -6.06 -2.59
CA GLY A 218 5.89 -4.70 -2.32
C GLY A 218 6.54 -4.17 -1.04
N ILE A 219 6.77 -2.86 -0.97
CA ILE A 219 7.52 -2.22 0.11
C ILE A 219 6.77 -2.34 1.45
N ILE A 220 5.45 -2.16 1.42
CA ILE A 220 4.57 -2.23 2.59
C ILE A 220 3.63 -3.45 2.55
N ALA A 221 3.57 -4.14 1.40
CA ALA A 221 2.70 -5.29 1.20
C ALA A 221 2.91 -6.37 2.27
N LEU A 222 4.17 -6.74 2.55
CA LEU A 222 4.51 -7.81 3.49
C LEU A 222 4.17 -7.48 4.96
N PRO A 223 4.60 -6.35 5.55
CA PRO A 223 4.25 -6.02 6.94
C PRO A 223 2.74 -5.79 7.11
N LEU A 224 2.08 -5.17 6.13
CA LEU A 224 0.63 -4.93 6.19
C LEU A 224 -0.17 -6.24 6.09
N LEU A 225 0.25 -7.14 5.19
CA LEU A 225 -0.35 -8.47 5.10
C LEU A 225 -0.14 -9.26 6.40
N ALA A 226 1.02 -9.15 7.04
CA ALA A 226 1.26 -9.82 8.33
C ALA A 226 0.32 -9.32 9.43
N LEU A 227 0.10 -8.01 9.53
CA LEU A 227 -0.90 -7.44 10.45
C LEU A 227 -2.29 -8.01 10.20
N PHE A 228 -2.71 -8.10 8.93
CA PHE A 228 -4.01 -8.64 8.58
C PHE A 228 -4.15 -10.14 8.83
N VAL A 229 -3.11 -10.92 8.53
CA VAL A 229 -3.12 -12.37 8.69
C VAL A 229 -3.16 -12.77 10.15
N VAL A 230 -2.44 -12.06 11.03
CA VAL A 230 -2.52 -12.31 12.49
C VAL A 230 -3.91 -11.95 13.04
N ALA A 231 -4.54 -10.88 12.52
CA ALA A 231 -5.92 -10.54 12.91
C ALA A 231 -6.95 -11.55 12.37
N LYS A 232 -6.81 -11.95 11.10
CA LYS A 232 -7.72 -12.85 10.37
C LYS A 232 -6.91 -13.76 9.43
N PRO A 233 -6.61 -15.01 9.84
CA PRO A 233 -5.86 -16.00 9.05
C PRO A 233 -6.34 -16.19 7.61
N SER A 234 -7.65 -16.14 7.37
CA SER A 234 -8.26 -16.33 6.04
C SER A 234 -7.81 -15.28 5.01
N VAL A 235 -7.33 -14.12 5.45
CA VAL A 235 -6.79 -13.07 4.57
C VAL A 235 -5.60 -13.58 3.76
N PHE A 236 -4.80 -14.50 4.29
CA PHE A 236 -3.65 -15.05 3.56
C PHE A 236 -4.09 -15.78 2.27
N LEU A 237 -5.14 -16.59 2.37
CA LEU A 237 -5.66 -17.35 1.22
C LEU A 237 -6.24 -16.41 0.16
N LEU A 238 -6.97 -15.38 0.60
CA LEU A 238 -7.51 -14.36 -0.31
C LEU A 238 -6.41 -13.55 -0.99
N TYR A 239 -5.37 -13.14 -0.26
CA TYR A 239 -4.20 -12.49 -0.86
C TYR A 239 -3.56 -13.37 -1.95
N ALA A 240 -3.33 -14.65 -1.65
CA ALA A 240 -2.75 -15.57 -2.61
C ALA A 240 -3.66 -15.73 -3.85
N ALA A 241 -4.97 -15.86 -3.65
CA ALA A 241 -5.95 -15.96 -4.73
C ALA A 241 -5.97 -14.69 -5.59
N PHE A 242 -6.05 -13.50 -4.99
CA PHE A 242 -6.01 -12.23 -5.72
C PHE A 242 -4.71 -12.04 -6.46
N LEU A 243 -3.57 -12.36 -5.85
CA LEU A 243 -2.26 -12.26 -6.50
C LEU A 243 -2.20 -13.16 -7.74
N LEU A 244 -2.57 -14.44 -7.61
CA LEU A 244 -2.49 -15.40 -8.71
C LEU A 244 -3.48 -15.08 -9.84
N ALA A 245 -4.74 -14.80 -9.49
CA ALA A 245 -5.78 -14.47 -10.47
C ALA A 245 -5.45 -13.17 -11.20
N THR A 246 -5.06 -12.13 -10.46
CA THR A 246 -4.65 -10.85 -11.06
C THR A 246 -3.41 -11.01 -11.92
N TYR A 247 -2.41 -11.78 -11.48
CA TYR A 247 -1.21 -12.06 -12.27
C TYR A 247 -1.56 -12.71 -13.61
N ALA A 248 -2.44 -13.72 -13.62
CA ALA A 248 -2.88 -14.37 -14.84
C ALA A 248 -3.60 -13.39 -15.78
N ILE A 249 -4.50 -12.56 -15.25
CA ILE A 249 -5.25 -11.56 -16.02
C ILE A 249 -4.32 -10.50 -16.62
N ILE A 250 -3.45 -9.88 -15.82
CA ILE A 250 -2.55 -8.84 -16.33
C ILE A 250 -1.52 -9.41 -17.30
N GLN A 251 -1.08 -10.65 -17.12
CA GLN A 251 -0.20 -11.33 -18.06
C GLN A 251 -0.89 -11.54 -19.40
N PHE A 252 -2.18 -11.91 -19.37
CA PHE A 252 -3.00 -11.99 -20.57
C PHE A 252 -3.17 -10.63 -21.25
N ILE A 253 -3.56 -9.59 -20.49
CA ILE A 253 -3.73 -8.22 -20.99
C ILE A 253 -2.43 -7.72 -21.64
N HIS A 254 -1.30 -7.85 -20.94
CA HIS A 254 0.00 -7.42 -21.42
C HIS A 254 0.38 -8.14 -22.72
N ARG A 255 0.22 -9.47 -22.79
CA ARG A 255 0.52 -10.23 -24.02
C ARG A 255 -0.35 -9.82 -25.21
N ARG A 256 -1.57 -9.33 -24.96
CA ARG A 256 -2.51 -8.93 -26.02
C ARG A 256 -2.39 -7.48 -26.45
N THR A 257 -2.05 -6.59 -25.52
CA THR A 257 -2.11 -5.13 -25.73
C THR A 257 -0.74 -4.45 -25.65
N LEU A 258 0.28 -5.17 -25.16
CA LEU A 258 1.61 -4.65 -24.85
C LEU A 258 1.62 -3.47 -23.85
N VAL A 259 0.48 -3.24 -23.16
CA VAL A 259 0.38 -2.23 -22.11
C VAL A 259 1.35 -2.56 -20.98
N TYR A 260 2.09 -1.55 -20.53
CA TYR A 260 3.11 -1.70 -19.51
C TYR A 260 3.15 -0.46 -18.59
N GLY A 261 4.06 -0.47 -17.61
CA GLY A 261 4.30 0.70 -16.76
C GLY A 261 3.12 0.98 -15.82
N ARG A 262 2.79 2.26 -15.62
CA ARG A 262 1.77 2.72 -14.67
C ARG A 262 0.36 2.23 -15.00
N VAL A 263 0.04 2.14 -16.29
CA VAL A 263 -1.27 1.71 -16.75
C VAL A 263 -1.53 0.26 -16.34
N LEU A 264 -0.52 -0.62 -16.50
CA LEU A 264 -0.65 -2.01 -16.12
C LEU A 264 -0.75 -2.20 -14.58
N VAL A 265 -0.07 -1.37 -13.78
CA VAL A 265 -0.26 -1.35 -12.30
C VAL A 265 -1.72 -1.05 -11.96
N SER A 266 -2.29 -0.07 -12.63
CA SER A 266 -3.65 0.42 -12.39
C SER A 266 -4.67 -0.61 -12.79
N MET A 267 -4.49 -1.24 -13.96
CA MET A 267 -5.29 -2.37 -14.40
C MET A 267 -5.20 -3.53 -13.40
N ALA A 268 -4.01 -3.85 -12.89
CA ALA A 268 -3.83 -4.87 -11.86
C ALA A 268 -4.65 -4.55 -10.60
N ALA A 269 -4.55 -3.32 -10.09
CA ALA A 269 -5.31 -2.87 -8.94
C ALA A 269 -6.83 -2.90 -9.20
N VAL A 270 -7.30 -2.43 -10.35
CA VAL A 270 -8.71 -2.50 -10.76
C VAL A 270 -9.20 -3.95 -10.79
N THR A 271 -8.46 -4.85 -11.45
CA THR A 271 -8.84 -6.26 -11.54
C THR A 271 -8.90 -6.93 -10.18
N ALA A 272 -7.95 -6.63 -9.28
CA ALA A 272 -7.95 -7.20 -7.94
C ALA A 272 -9.13 -6.69 -7.11
N VAL A 273 -9.44 -5.39 -7.16
CA VAL A 273 -10.60 -4.81 -6.45
C VAL A 273 -11.91 -5.37 -7.03
N LEU A 274 -12.03 -5.57 -8.35
CA LEU A 274 -13.18 -6.23 -8.96
C LEU A 274 -13.33 -7.68 -8.48
N LEU A 275 -12.24 -8.44 -8.39
CA LEU A 275 -12.24 -9.80 -7.86
C LEU A 275 -12.60 -9.87 -6.36
N SER A 276 -12.46 -8.76 -5.64
CA SER A 276 -12.83 -8.70 -4.22
C SER A 276 -14.34 -8.60 -3.97
N VAL A 277 -15.13 -8.16 -4.96
CA VAL A 277 -16.60 -8.11 -4.87
C VAL A 277 -17.22 -9.51 -4.66
N PRO A 278 -16.95 -10.52 -5.51
CA PRO A 278 -17.46 -11.87 -5.23
C PRO A 278 -16.84 -12.48 -3.96
N ALA A 279 -15.61 -12.12 -3.60
CA ALA A 279 -15.01 -12.58 -2.35
C ALA A 279 -15.73 -12.01 -1.11
N GLU A 280 -16.24 -10.79 -1.18
CA GLU A 280 -17.09 -10.20 -0.13
C GLU A 280 -18.38 -11.00 0.05
N MET A 281 -19.02 -11.43 -1.04
CA MET A 281 -20.25 -12.25 -0.95
C MET A 281 -20.00 -13.66 -0.39
N LEU A 282 -18.79 -14.18 -0.58
CA LEU A 282 -18.40 -15.54 -0.15
C LEU A 282 -17.76 -15.56 1.24
N THR A 283 -17.34 -14.41 1.78
CA THR A 283 -16.59 -14.35 3.04
C THR A 283 -17.20 -13.32 3.99
N ALA A 284 -17.39 -13.71 5.26
CA ALA A 284 -17.83 -12.79 6.32
C ALA A 284 -16.67 -11.90 6.84
N LEU A 285 -15.78 -11.45 5.95
CA LEU A 285 -14.65 -10.59 6.31
C LEU A 285 -15.06 -9.11 6.22
N PRO A 286 -14.58 -8.26 7.13
CA PRO A 286 -14.87 -6.84 7.04
C PRO A 286 -14.29 -6.25 5.74
N GLY A 287 -15.08 -5.41 5.07
CA GLY A 287 -14.77 -4.97 3.71
C GLY A 287 -13.45 -4.20 3.56
N ASN A 288 -12.99 -3.51 4.60
CA ASN A 288 -11.68 -2.86 4.62
C ASN A 288 -10.52 -3.87 4.43
N TYR A 289 -10.56 -5.02 5.13
CA TYR A 289 -9.56 -6.08 4.94
C TYR A 289 -9.58 -6.58 3.50
N LEU A 290 -10.76 -6.80 2.92
CA LEU A 290 -10.90 -7.24 1.54
C LEU A 290 -10.34 -6.23 0.55
N LEU A 291 -10.69 -4.95 0.68
CA LEU A 291 -10.22 -3.88 -0.21
C LEU A 291 -8.69 -3.76 -0.19
N PHE A 292 -8.09 -3.66 1.00
CA PHE A 292 -6.63 -3.53 1.10
C PHE A 292 -5.90 -4.81 0.69
N THR A 293 -6.43 -5.99 1.04
CA THR A 293 -5.86 -7.27 0.60
C THR A 293 -5.88 -7.40 -0.92
N ALA A 294 -6.97 -6.96 -1.56
CA ALA A 294 -7.10 -6.92 -3.01
C ALA A 294 -6.09 -5.94 -3.63
N LEU A 295 -5.98 -4.71 -3.12
CA LEU A 295 -5.00 -3.73 -3.60
C LEU A 295 -3.56 -4.26 -3.46
N ILE A 296 -3.21 -4.83 -2.31
CA ILE A 296 -1.90 -5.43 -2.07
C ILE A 296 -1.66 -6.61 -3.02
N GLY A 297 -2.67 -7.46 -3.23
CA GLY A 297 -2.64 -8.58 -4.17
C GLY A 297 -2.41 -8.13 -5.61
N GLY A 298 -3.12 -7.09 -6.06
CA GLY A 298 -2.99 -6.55 -7.42
C GLY A 298 -1.65 -5.85 -7.67
N ILE A 299 -1.19 -5.03 -6.73
CA ILE A 299 0.14 -4.40 -6.79
C ILE A 299 1.23 -5.49 -6.75
N GLY A 300 1.06 -6.50 -5.89
CA GLY A 300 1.95 -7.66 -5.80
C GLY A 300 2.02 -8.44 -7.11
N ALA A 301 0.88 -8.70 -7.75
CA ALA A 301 0.81 -9.35 -9.05
C ALA A 301 1.59 -8.58 -10.13
N TYR A 302 1.43 -7.25 -10.19
CA TYR A 302 2.22 -6.42 -11.10
C TYR A 302 3.71 -6.48 -10.79
N ASN A 303 4.10 -6.42 -9.51
CA ASN A 303 5.51 -6.49 -9.13
C ASN A 303 6.13 -7.82 -9.52
N VAL A 304 5.41 -8.94 -9.34
CA VAL A 304 5.82 -10.27 -9.79
C VAL A 304 5.96 -10.33 -11.31
N HIS A 305 5.01 -9.75 -12.06
CA HIS A 305 5.06 -9.68 -13.52
C HIS A 305 6.31 -8.97 -14.06
N ARG A 306 6.88 -8.02 -13.32
CA ARG A 306 8.10 -7.31 -13.73
C ARG A 306 9.39 -8.05 -13.47
N LEU A 307 9.38 -9.14 -12.71
CA LEU A 307 10.59 -9.87 -12.36
C LEU A 307 10.98 -10.81 -13.49
N SER A 308 12.28 -10.89 -13.77
CA SER A 308 12.83 -11.97 -14.57
C SER A 308 12.70 -13.31 -13.84
N VAL A 309 12.74 -14.43 -14.57
CA VAL A 309 12.59 -15.78 -13.98
C VAL A 309 13.65 -16.07 -12.90
N THR A 310 14.87 -15.54 -13.07
CA THR A 310 15.97 -15.70 -12.11
C THR A 310 15.74 -14.87 -10.85
N GLU A 311 15.34 -13.61 -10.97
CA GLU A 311 15.01 -12.72 -9.85
C GLU A 311 13.76 -13.20 -9.10
N LEU A 312 12.79 -13.79 -9.80
CA LEU A 312 11.54 -14.29 -9.24
C LEU A 312 11.83 -15.23 -8.07
N ARG A 313 12.65 -16.25 -8.28
CA ARG A 313 12.95 -17.26 -7.24
C ARG A 313 13.58 -16.65 -6.00
N GLN A 314 14.49 -15.70 -6.17
CA GLN A 314 15.14 -15.01 -5.06
C GLN A 314 14.15 -14.11 -4.31
N SER A 315 13.38 -13.32 -5.06
CA SER A 315 12.36 -12.42 -4.54
C SER A 315 11.26 -13.16 -3.79
N THR A 316 10.74 -14.27 -4.32
CA THR A 316 9.69 -15.08 -3.66
C THR A 316 10.19 -15.63 -2.33
N ARG A 317 11.41 -16.21 -2.30
CA ARG A 317 11.97 -16.83 -1.09
C ARG A 317 12.24 -15.81 0.00
N LEU A 318 12.82 -14.66 -0.37
CA LEU A 318 13.07 -13.59 0.58
C LEU A 318 11.76 -12.96 1.06
N SER A 319 10.81 -12.69 0.15
CA SER A 319 9.50 -12.13 0.52
C SER A 319 8.75 -13.07 1.46
N ALA A 320 8.77 -14.38 1.21
CA ALA A 320 8.14 -15.38 2.09
C ALA A 320 8.78 -15.41 3.48
N ALA A 321 10.11 -15.42 3.56
CA ALA A 321 10.81 -15.42 4.86
C ALA A 321 10.58 -14.13 5.64
N ILE A 322 10.65 -12.97 4.97
CA ILE A 322 10.40 -11.67 5.61
C ILE A 322 8.95 -11.60 6.10
N PHE A 323 7.99 -12.03 5.29
CA PHE A 323 6.59 -12.14 5.70
C PHE A 323 6.44 -13.03 6.94
N ALA A 324 7.07 -14.20 6.97
CA ALA A 324 7.05 -15.09 8.13
C ALA A 324 7.64 -14.45 9.40
N VAL A 325 8.76 -13.72 9.28
CA VAL A 325 9.34 -12.94 10.39
C VAL A 325 8.35 -11.89 10.89
N PHE A 326 7.67 -11.17 9.99
CA PHE A 326 6.66 -10.19 10.39
C PHE A 326 5.45 -10.83 11.05
N VAL A 327 4.99 -11.99 10.58
CA VAL A 327 3.89 -12.73 11.23
C VAL A 327 4.28 -13.12 12.66
N LEU A 328 5.50 -13.63 12.88
CA LEU A 328 6.00 -13.92 14.23
C LEU A 328 6.12 -12.67 15.10
N LEU A 329 6.68 -11.59 14.54
CA LEU A 329 6.86 -10.32 15.23
C LEU A 329 5.51 -9.76 15.70
N VAL A 330 4.53 -9.68 14.80
CA VAL A 330 3.19 -9.20 15.14
C VAL A 330 2.58 -10.12 16.19
N SER A 331 2.61 -11.44 15.99
CA SER A 331 2.06 -12.41 16.94
C SER A 331 2.70 -12.33 18.33
N ALA A 332 3.97 -11.95 18.44
CA ALA A 332 4.67 -11.78 19.71
C ALA A 332 4.32 -10.45 20.40
N LEU A 333 4.02 -9.41 19.62
CA LEU A 333 3.64 -8.08 20.13
C LEU A 333 2.15 -7.96 20.48
N THR A 334 1.33 -8.88 19.99
CA THR A 334 -0.12 -8.89 20.16
C THR A 334 -0.55 -10.05 21.05
N ALA A 335 -1.63 -9.87 21.84
CA ALA A 335 -2.22 -10.98 22.58
C ALA A 335 -2.58 -12.13 21.61
N PRO A 336 -2.43 -13.41 22.03
CA PRO A 336 -2.65 -14.54 21.15
C PRO A 336 -4.06 -14.51 20.54
N PRO A 337 -4.20 -14.74 19.22
CA PRO A 337 -5.50 -14.69 18.59
C PRO A 337 -6.44 -15.72 19.24
N PRO A 338 -7.73 -15.39 19.47
CA PRO A 338 -8.68 -16.27 20.15
C PRO A 338 -9.15 -17.46 19.29
N VAL A 339 -8.31 -17.95 18.37
CA VAL A 339 -8.65 -19.02 17.42
C VAL A 339 -7.93 -20.31 17.83
N PRO A 340 -8.66 -21.31 18.37
CA PRO A 340 -8.09 -22.64 18.64
C PRO A 340 -7.51 -23.24 17.35
N GLY A 341 -6.25 -23.68 17.38
CA GLY A 341 -5.56 -24.30 16.23
C GLY A 341 -4.93 -23.34 15.21
N GLY A 342 -5.13 -22.03 15.33
CA GLY A 342 -4.56 -21.03 14.40
C GLY A 342 -3.04 -20.91 14.44
N MET A 343 -2.39 -21.28 15.55
CA MET A 343 -0.93 -21.19 15.68
C MET A 343 -0.17 -22.29 14.93
N GLY A 344 -0.78 -23.47 14.73
CA GLY A 344 -0.09 -24.64 14.16
C GLY A 344 0.30 -24.44 12.69
N TRP A 345 -0.60 -23.88 11.88
CA TRP A 345 -0.31 -23.60 10.47
C TRP A 345 0.64 -22.39 10.31
N ILE A 346 0.55 -21.38 11.19
CA ILE A 346 1.48 -20.25 11.22
C ILE A 346 2.90 -20.76 11.47
N ALA A 347 3.09 -21.62 12.48
CA ALA A 347 4.38 -22.21 12.77
C ALA A 347 4.94 -23.03 11.58
N LEU A 348 4.09 -23.84 10.94
CA LEU A 348 4.47 -24.64 9.76
C LEU A 348 4.88 -23.76 8.58
N VAL A 349 4.05 -22.78 8.21
CA VAL A 349 4.34 -21.83 7.11
C VAL A 349 5.59 -21.02 7.41
N THR A 350 5.80 -20.67 8.68
CA THR A 350 6.99 -19.92 9.11
C THR A 350 8.27 -20.74 8.93
N VAL A 351 8.29 -22.00 9.36
CA VAL A 351 9.46 -22.87 9.18
C VAL A 351 9.73 -23.11 7.68
N VAL A 352 8.68 -23.40 6.90
CA VAL A 352 8.80 -23.66 5.46
C VAL A 352 9.28 -22.42 4.69
N ALA A 353 8.93 -21.21 5.13
CA ALA A 353 9.37 -19.97 4.51
C ALA A 353 10.79 -19.54 4.95
N LEU A 354 11.12 -19.68 6.23
CA LEU A 354 12.38 -19.22 6.81
C LEU A 354 13.59 -19.98 6.28
N VAL A 355 13.51 -21.30 6.12
CA VAL A 355 14.65 -22.12 5.65
C VAL A 355 15.13 -21.70 4.24
N PRO A 356 14.27 -21.70 3.19
CA PRO A 356 14.71 -21.30 1.85
C PRO A 356 15.05 -19.82 1.75
N GLY A 357 14.39 -18.93 2.50
CA GLY A 357 14.72 -17.51 2.52
C GLY A 357 16.04 -17.22 3.22
N GLY A 358 16.30 -17.87 4.36
CA GLY A 358 17.56 -17.78 5.10
C GLY A 358 18.75 -18.30 4.28
N LEU A 359 18.58 -19.44 3.59
CA LEU A 359 19.58 -19.94 2.64
C LEU A 359 19.84 -18.95 1.49
N THR A 360 18.79 -18.28 1.00
CA THR A 360 18.93 -17.28 -0.07
C THR A 360 19.66 -16.04 0.44
N ALA A 361 19.31 -15.54 1.63
CA ALA A 361 19.98 -14.42 2.27
C ALA A 361 21.46 -14.72 2.55
N ALA A 362 21.78 -15.91 3.07
CA ALA A 362 23.15 -16.34 3.33
C ALA A 362 23.98 -16.39 2.03
N ARG A 363 23.41 -16.90 0.93
CA ARG A 363 24.07 -16.90 -0.39
C ARG A 363 24.32 -15.49 -0.91
N LEU A 364 23.34 -14.59 -0.78
CA LEU A 364 23.48 -13.20 -1.23
C LEU A 364 24.53 -12.45 -0.41
N GLU A 365 24.58 -12.66 0.90
CA GLU A 365 25.61 -12.06 1.76
C GLU A 365 27.00 -12.65 1.48
N GLN A 366 27.11 -13.95 1.18
CA GLN A 366 28.36 -14.56 0.73
C GLN A 366 28.83 -13.96 -0.60
N GLN A 367 27.94 -13.85 -1.60
CA GLN A 367 28.24 -13.23 -2.89
C GLN A 367 28.71 -11.79 -2.71
N ARG A 368 27.99 -10.99 -1.91
CA ARG A 368 28.38 -9.62 -1.60
C ARG A 368 29.78 -9.52 -0.98
N ARG A 369 30.12 -10.43 -0.06
CA ARG A 369 31.46 -10.47 0.56
C ARG A 369 32.54 -10.86 -0.44
N LEU A 370 32.24 -11.77 -1.37
CA LEU A 370 33.14 -12.13 -2.46
C LEU A 370 33.35 -10.95 -3.41
N ASP A 371 32.28 -10.29 -3.86
CA ASP A 371 32.38 -9.12 -4.74
C ASP A 371 33.17 -7.97 -4.11
N LYS A 372 33.04 -7.76 -2.79
CA LYS A 372 33.87 -6.79 -2.06
C LYS A 372 35.34 -7.18 -2.00
N ARG A 373 35.65 -8.48 -1.89
CA ARG A 373 37.04 -8.99 -1.90
C ARG A 373 37.67 -8.92 -3.30
N TRP A 374 36.86 -9.01 -4.36
CA TRP A 374 37.29 -8.94 -5.76
C TRP A 374 37.43 -7.52 -6.33
N ARG A 375 37.19 -6.48 -5.52
CA ARG A 375 37.70 -5.12 -5.79
C ARG A 375 39.00 -4.88 -5.02
N PRO A 376 40.14 -5.50 -5.38
CA PRO A 376 41.39 -4.91 -4.96
C PRO A 376 41.46 -3.53 -5.62
N VAL A 377 41.74 -2.54 -4.79
CA VAL A 377 42.10 -1.20 -5.20
C VAL A 377 43.25 -1.32 -6.21
N ARG A 378 42.95 -1.31 -7.51
CA ARG A 378 43.90 -0.78 -8.51
C ARG A 378 43.97 0.72 -8.26
N ARG A 379 44.74 1.09 -7.24
CA ARG A 379 45.53 2.32 -7.29
C ARG A 379 46.68 2.01 -8.25
N ASP A 380 46.36 2.00 -9.54
CA ASP A 380 47.40 2.15 -10.54
C ASP A 380 47.70 3.65 -10.54
N SER A 381 48.78 3.97 -9.83
CA SER A 381 49.57 5.17 -10.00
C SER A 381 49.94 5.38 -11.47
N VAL A 382 49.51 6.50 -12.06
CA VAL A 382 50.32 7.41 -12.90
C VAL A 382 49.76 8.81 -12.73
#